data_AF-V4ALD1-F1
#
_entry.id   AF-V4ALD1-F1
#
_cell.length_a   1.000
_cell.length_b   1.000
_cell.length_c   1.000
_cell.angle_alpha   90.00
_cell.angle_beta   90.00
_cell.angle_gamma   90.00
#
_symmetry.space_group_name_H-M   'P 1'
#
loop_
_entity.id
_entity.type
_entity.pdbx_description
1 polymer ?
#
loop_
_entity_poly.entity_id
_entity_poly.type
_entity_poly.pdbx_seq_one_letter_code
_entity_poly.pdbx_strand_id
1 'polypeptide(L)'
;MFTKLLLISGLIANQVYWADSSITVRYKEPYEIKCGFDEIKEHVKWIYNGLTVFSCEAPYRAGECKIQDDLYRYEIDNENKKMAVKMHKTDIIEWKETSANWTCRHSDQEKTYSFDHTESPQIFYFNYPENLNLQSTATVTVGINSTIPYTITWSSNRRGVIKIEEFKNTHINNASIGIQTSCRDNVDTFLYSVENGASFPCVGSFNLTVRCETIVLEDEMDKTIEVELGQDAVFRVLFAGDRKPTNITWYRRMSSMITDLKFLTDYRIKKNSGQTSNSMEMTIYSVQKQDVGTYTAELSSESKKILIDFELVVKSKDSDPPFSWYIGIVIGAVSGILVCIVIFIAVMMIKKIKSNGDDYLTPKSVPQTPPPPVPQGTPYMGSSTSNYNDSAFSDSSENYENMGNY
;
A
#
# COMPACT_ATOMS: atom_id res chain seq x y z
N MET A 1 38.29 3.99 87.00
CA MET A 1 37.00 4.56 86.55
C MET A 1 37.11 4.71 85.04
N PHE A 2 36.68 3.68 84.29
CA PHE A 2 36.82 3.62 82.83
C PHE A 2 35.52 4.05 82.17
N THR A 3 35.60 5.09 81.34
CA THR A 3 34.50 5.64 80.54
C THR A 3 34.30 4.75 79.30
N LYS A 4 33.15 4.06 79.20
CA LYS A 4 32.73 3.36 77.98
C LYS A 4 32.08 4.35 77.02
N LEU A 5 32.70 4.55 75.86
CA LEU A 5 32.10 5.13 74.66
C LEU A 5 31.03 4.16 74.14
N LEU A 6 29.78 4.62 74.06
CA LEU A 6 28.68 3.89 73.41
C LEU A 6 28.56 4.44 71.97
N LEU A 7 29.06 3.67 71.00
CA LEU A 7 28.80 3.89 69.58
C LEU A 7 27.36 3.49 69.28
N ILE A 8 26.50 4.48 69.03
CA ILE A 8 25.17 4.26 68.44
C ILE A 8 25.38 4.21 66.92
N SER A 9 25.54 3.03 66.36
CA SER A 9 25.41 2.81 64.92
C SER A 9 23.91 2.80 64.58
N GLY A 10 23.44 3.85 63.88
CA GLY A 10 22.08 3.90 63.36
C GLY A 10 21.86 2.80 62.31
N LEU A 11 20.91 1.92 62.58
CA LEU A 11 20.30 1.06 61.57
C LEU A 11 19.44 1.96 60.66
N ILE A 12 20.01 2.40 59.54
CA ILE A 12 19.20 2.91 58.44
C ILE A 12 18.56 1.67 57.82
N ALA A 13 17.26 1.52 57.99
CA ALA A 13 16.50 0.52 57.26
C ALA A 13 16.51 0.91 55.79
N ASN A 14 17.29 0.20 54.96
CA ASN A 14 17.25 0.32 53.50
C ASN A 14 15.79 0.19 53.05
N GLN A 15 15.29 1.06 52.17
CA GLN A 15 13.92 1.01 51.65
C GLN A 15 13.94 0.90 50.11
N VAL A 16 12.82 0.43 49.54
CA VAL A 16 12.53 0.62 48.11
C VAL A 16 12.14 2.09 47.95
N TYR A 17 13.06 2.92 47.43
CA TYR A 17 12.92 4.39 47.49
C TYR A 17 11.84 4.94 46.55
N TRP A 18 11.62 4.31 45.40
CA TRP A 18 10.59 4.74 44.46
C TRP A 18 10.17 3.62 43.51
N ALA A 19 8.89 3.65 43.20
CA ALA A 19 8.19 2.77 42.29
C ALA A 19 6.92 3.51 41.84
N ASP A 20 6.56 3.42 40.57
CA ASP A 20 5.30 3.97 40.09
C ASP A 20 4.12 3.27 40.79
N SER A 21 3.19 4.04 41.36
CA SER A 21 2.06 3.47 42.13
C SER A 21 1.00 2.78 41.26
N SER A 22 0.94 3.14 39.99
CA SER A 22 0.06 2.54 38.98
C SER A 22 0.58 2.93 37.58
N ILE A 23 0.58 2.00 36.63
CA ILE A 23 1.02 2.24 35.25
C ILE A 23 -0.15 1.95 34.32
N THR A 24 -0.63 2.95 33.59
CA THR A 24 -1.59 2.77 32.51
C THR A 24 -0.82 2.61 31.20
N VAL A 25 -0.95 1.44 30.58
CA VAL A 25 -0.23 1.11 29.35
C VAL A 25 -1.18 1.21 28.16
N ARG A 26 -0.75 1.87 27.09
CA ARG A 26 -1.47 1.86 25.82
C ARG A 26 -1.20 0.56 25.07
N TYR A 27 -2.24 0.03 24.43
CA TYR A 27 -2.12 -1.17 23.64
C TYR A 27 -1.04 -1.10 22.55
N LYS A 28 -0.24 -2.17 22.43
CA LYS A 28 0.92 -2.32 21.52
C LYS A 28 2.05 -1.31 21.73
N GLU A 29 1.99 -0.48 22.76
CA GLU A 29 3.14 0.31 23.18
C GLU A 29 4.00 -0.51 24.13
N PRO A 30 5.32 -0.59 23.89
CA PRO A 30 6.22 -1.20 24.86
C PRO A 30 6.17 -0.35 26.14
N TYR A 31 6.06 -1.03 27.27
CA TYR A 31 6.13 -0.37 28.57
C TYR A 31 7.24 -0.97 29.42
N GLU A 32 7.68 -0.16 30.37
CA GLU A 32 8.81 -0.45 31.23
C GLU A 32 8.39 -0.19 32.68
N ILE A 33 8.49 -1.22 33.52
CA ILE A 33 8.27 -1.12 34.96
C ILE A 33 9.62 -0.96 35.62
N LYS A 34 9.79 0.09 36.43
CA LYS A 34 11.04 0.37 37.13
C LYS A 34 10.87 0.23 38.63
N CYS A 35 11.89 -0.36 39.24
CA CYS A 35 12.01 -0.53 40.67
C CYS A 35 13.41 -0.07 41.10
N GLY A 36 13.49 0.89 42.03
CA GLY A 36 14.76 1.43 42.53
C GLY A 36 15.07 0.96 43.95
N PHE A 37 16.37 0.72 44.23
CA PHE A 37 16.84 0.29 45.55
C PHE A 37 17.97 1.17 46.08
N ASP A 38 18.05 1.33 47.40
CA ASP A 38 19.12 2.10 48.04
C ASP A 38 20.49 1.39 47.99
N GLU A 39 20.48 0.06 47.95
CA GLU A 39 21.66 -0.80 47.92
C GLU A 39 21.30 -2.10 47.22
N ILE A 40 22.24 -2.68 46.49
CA ILE A 40 22.09 -3.99 45.84
C ILE A 40 22.48 -5.07 46.85
N LYS A 41 21.53 -5.91 47.25
CA LYS A 41 21.69 -7.01 48.20
C LYS A 41 21.62 -8.38 47.52
N GLU A 42 21.65 -9.44 48.32
CA GLU A 42 21.86 -10.85 47.94
C GLU A 42 20.91 -11.39 46.86
N HIS A 43 19.64 -10.95 46.79
CA HIS A 43 18.69 -11.47 45.79
C HIS A 43 17.63 -10.46 45.36
N VAL A 44 17.32 -10.48 44.06
CA VAL A 44 16.24 -9.72 43.44
C VAL A 44 15.30 -10.65 42.67
N LYS A 45 14.00 -10.35 42.69
CA LYS A 45 12.96 -11.14 42.03
C LYS A 45 11.89 -10.24 41.41
N TRP A 46 11.39 -10.63 40.25
CA TRP A 46 10.10 -10.17 39.75
C TRP A 46 9.09 -11.30 39.83
N ILE A 47 7.92 -10.95 40.37
CA ILE A 47 6.83 -11.87 40.63
C ILE A 47 5.61 -11.39 39.86
N TYR A 48 5.07 -12.22 38.99
CA TYR A 48 3.86 -11.97 38.21
C TYR A 48 2.73 -12.84 38.76
N ASN A 49 1.67 -12.23 39.31
CA ASN A 49 0.53 -12.95 39.92
C ASN A 49 0.95 -14.05 40.92
N GLY A 50 2.01 -13.81 41.70
CA GLY A 50 2.55 -14.76 42.66
C GLY A 50 3.58 -15.75 42.11
N LEU A 51 3.77 -15.82 40.78
CA LEU A 51 4.79 -16.64 40.13
C LEU A 51 6.08 -15.85 39.93
N THR A 52 7.23 -16.39 40.35
CA THR A 52 8.52 -15.72 40.10
C THR A 52 8.89 -15.89 38.63
N VAL A 53 8.91 -14.81 37.86
CA VAL A 53 9.25 -14.82 36.43
C VAL A 53 10.72 -14.48 36.18
N PHE A 54 11.35 -13.82 37.15
CA PHE A 54 12.77 -13.51 37.15
C PHE A 54 13.33 -13.61 38.57
N SER A 55 14.53 -14.14 38.70
CA SER A 55 15.31 -14.10 39.94
C SER A 55 16.79 -13.97 39.62
N CYS A 56 17.51 -13.12 40.35
CA CYS A 56 18.96 -13.02 40.27
C CYS A 56 19.59 -12.94 41.66
N GLU A 57 20.72 -13.60 41.83
CA GLU A 57 21.53 -13.55 43.05
C GLU A 57 22.73 -12.62 42.84
N ALA A 58 23.12 -11.86 43.85
CA ALA A 58 24.28 -10.99 43.78
C ALA A 58 25.59 -11.80 43.88
N PRO A 59 26.66 -11.40 43.18
CA PRO A 59 26.77 -10.23 42.30
C PRO A 59 26.08 -10.44 40.95
N TYR A 60 25.21 -9.50 40.54
CA TYR A 60 24.43 -9.61 39.31
C TYR A 60 25.34 -9.56 38.07
N ARG A 61 25.76 -10.73 37.59
CA ARG A 61 26.54 -10.87 36.36
C ARG A 61 25.62 -11.26 35.20
N ALA A 62 25.93 -10.75 34.02
CA ALA A 62 25.21 -11.12 32.80
C ALA A 62 25.27 -12.65 32.60
N GLY A 63 24.09 -13.29 32.51
CA GLY A 63 23.94 -14.73 32.31
C GLY A 63 23.75 -15.59 33.57
N GLU A 64 23.87 -15.03 34.78
CA GLU A 64 23.66 -15.77 36.04
C GLU A 64 22.22 -15.66 36.59
N CYS A 65 21.41 -14.78 36.01
CA CYS A 65 20.01 -14.62 36.40
C CYS A 65 19.12 -15.72 35.80
N LYS A 66 18.19 -16.24 36.61
CA LYS A 66 17.18 -17.21 36.18
C LYS A 66 15.99 -16.46 35.58
N ILE A 67 15.80 -16.63 34.28
CA ILE A 67 14.63 -16.14 33.53
C ILE A 67 13.73 -17.35 33.30
N GLN A 68 12.50 -17.30 33.82
CA GLN A 68 11.55 -18.41 33.70
C GLN A 68 10.65 -18.27 32.47
N ASP A 69 10.59 -17.08 31.88
CA ASP A 69 9.70 -16.73 30.79
C ASP A 69 10.43 -15.79 29.80
N ASP A 70 10.48 -16.16 28.53
CA ASP A 70 11.14 -15.43 27.44
C ASP A 70 10.31 -14.24 26.92
N LEU A 71 9.06 -14.11 27.36
CA LEU A 71 8.16 -13.00 27.01
C LEU A 71 8.62 -11.63 27.54
N TYR A 72 9.54 -11.60 28.50
CA TYR A 72 9.94 -10.39 29.22
C TYR A 72 11.45 -10.14 29.10
N ARG A 73 11.85 -8.88 28.85
CA ARG A 73 13.25 -8.47 28.93
C ARG A 73 13.52 -7.83 30.30
N TYR A 74 14.53 -8.33 30.99
CA TYR A 74 14.93 -7.84 32.29
C TYR A 74 16.25 -7.08 32.16
N GLU A 75 16.32 -5.89 32.74
CA GLU A 75 17.51 -5.05 32.76
C GLU A 75 17.85 -4.68 34.20
N ILE A 76 19.11 -4.89 34.58
CA ILE A 76 19.64 -4.49 35.89
C ILE A 76 20.72 -3.44 35.64
N ASP A 77 20.49 -2.24 36.13
CA ASP A 77 21.44 -1.14 36.14
C ASP A 77 22.07 -1.04 37.53
N ASN A 78 23.24 -1.67 37.65
CA ASN A 78 23.98 -1.73 38.91
C ASN A 78 24.51 -0.35 39.35
N GLU A 79 24.83 0.54 38.40
CA GLU A 79 25.42 1.85 38.70
C GLU A 79 24.38 2.79 39.29
N ASN A 80 23.17 2.79 38.72
CA ASN A 80 22.07 3.60 39.22
C ASN A 80 21.21 2.90 40.27
N LYS A 81 21.56 1.65 40.65
CA LYS A 81 20.83 0.79 41.59
C LYS A 81 19.36 0.62 41.21
N LYS A 82 19.12 0.44 39.91
CA LYS A 82 17.79 0.32 39.31
C LYS A 82 17.64 -1.03 38.68
N MET A 83 16.43 -1.57 38.78
CA MET A 83 16.02 -2.71 37.99
C MET A 83 14.79 -2.34 37.18
N ALA A 84 14.78 -2.73 35.91
CA ALA A 84 13.67 -2.55 35.02
C ALA A 84 13.22 -3.88 34.42
N VAL A 85 11.91 -4.08 34.31
CA VAL A 85 11.32 -5.07 33.41
C VAL A 85 10.76 -4.31 32.23
N LYS A 86 11.26 -4.64 31.05
CA LYS A 86 10.78 -4.08 29.79
C LYS A 86 10.06 -5.18 29.02
N MET A 87 8.78 -4.97 28.76
CA MET A 87 8.02 -5.87 27.89
C MET A 87 8.33 -5.53 26.44
N HIS A 88 8.71 -6.54 25.65
CA HIS A 88 9.09 -6.31 24.27
C HIS A 88 7.85 -6.26 23.37
N LYS A 89 7.89 -5.35 22.38
CA LYS A 89 6.81 -5.05 21.43
C LYS A 89 6.42 -6.24 20.53
N THR A 90 7.29 -7.24 20.40
CA THR A 90 7.15 -8.35 19.45
C THR A 90 6.30 -9.50 19.96
N ASP A 91 6.14 -9.60 21.28
CA ASP A 91 5.39 -10.67 21.93
C ASP A 91 4.10 -10.05 22.48
N ILE A 92 3.20 -9.74 21.54
CA ILE A 92 1.88 -9.20 21.85
C ILE A 92 1.07 -10.34 22.48
N ILE A 93 1.24 -10.52 23.79
CA ILE A 93 0.44 -11.40 24.61
C ILE A 93 -1.03 -11.03 24.39
N GLU A 94 -1.89 -12.04 24.18
CA GLU A 94 -3.33 -11.81 24.15
C GLU A 94 -3.76 -11.07 25.43
N TRP A 95 -4.47 -9.95 25.23
CA TRP A 95 -4.97 -8.98 26.21
C TRP A 95 -5.40 -9.47 27.60
N LYS A 96 -5.76 -10.75 27.76
CA LYS A 96 -6.26 -11.34 29.01
C LYS A 96 -5.17 -11.75 29.99
N GLU A 97 -3.92 -11.89 29.55
CA GLU A 97 -2.84 -12.46 30.38
C GLU A 97 -1.85 -11.44 30.93
N THR A 98 -2.17 -10.14 30.95
CA THR A 98 -1.26 -9.11 31.52
C THR A 98 -1.91 -8.19 32.56
N SER A 99 -3.23 -8.28 32.76
CA SER A 99 -3.93 -7.63 33.87
C SER A 99 -3.64 -8.39 35.15
N ALA A 100 -2.69 -7.87 35.92
CA ALA A 100 -2.03 -8.65 36.95
C ALA A 100 -1.29 -7.78 37.96
N ASN A 101 -0.98 -8.40 39.08
CA ASN A 101 -0.11 -7.82 40.08
C ASN A 101 1.33 -8.21 39.79
N TRP A 102 2.14 -7.23 39.42
CA TRP A 102 3.59 -7.35 39.34
C TRP A 102 4.17 -7.01 40.70
N THR A 103 5.10 -7.80 41.23
CA THR A 103 5.77 -7.49 42.48
C THR A 103 7.27 -7.55 42.27
N CYS A 104 7.91 -6.41 42.51
CA CYS A 104 9.35 -6.31 42.61
C CYS A 104 9.75 -6.65 44.04
N ARG A 105 10.58 -7.67 44.24
CA ARG A 105 11.10 -8.05 45.56
C ARG A 105 12.62 -8.00 45.56
N HIS A 106 13.19 -7.39 46.58
CA HIS A 106 14.63 -7.29 46.80
C HIS A 106 14.94 -7.53 48.26
N SER A 107 15.68 -8.61 48.54
CA SER A 107 15.80 -9.18 49.89
C SER A 107 14.43 -9.42 50.54
N ASP A 108 14.16 -8.77 51.68
CA ASP A 108 12.91 -8.88 52.45
C ASP A 108 11.91 -7.77 52.09
N GLN A 109 12.23 -6.92 51.10
CA GLN A 109 11.39 -5.80 50.72
C GLN A 109 10.67 -6.10 49.43
N GLU A 110 9.40 -5.71 49.36
CA GLU A 110 8.60 -5.88 48.15
C GLU A 110 7.72 -4.68 47.86
N LYS A 111 7.46 -4.48 46.58
CA LYS A 111 6.54 -3.47 46.08
C LYS A 111 5.71 -4.07 44.96
N THR A 112 4.40 -4.02 45.12
CA THR A 112 3.42 -4.51 44.15
C THR A 112 2.87 -3.37 43.30
N TYR A 113 2.79 -3.60 42.00
CA TYR A 113 2.17 -2.80 40.95
C TYR A 113 0.92 -3.54 40.49
N SER A 114 -0.22 -2.86 40.41
CA SER A 114 -1.40 -3.42 39.78
C SER A 114 -1.51 -2.88 38.36
N PHE A 115 -1.62 -3.78 37.39
CA PHE A 115 -1.94 -3.45 36.01
C PHE A 115 -3.43 -3.60 35.82
N ASP A 116 -4.13 -2.47 35.85
CA ASP A 116 -5.52 -2.40 35.46
C ASP A 116 -5.58 -1.98 34.00
N HIS A 117 -6.03 -2.89 33.14
CA HIS A 117 -6.21 -2.57 31.73
C HIS A 117 -7.44 -1.68 31.62
N THR A 118 -7.26 -0.46 31.13
CA THR A 118 -8.39 0.34 30.67
C THR A 118 -9.12 -0.43 29.58
N GLU A 119 -10.35 -0.83 29.89
CA GLU A 119 -11.17 -1.64 29.00
C GLU A 119 -11.40 -0.93 27.66
N SER A 120 -11.40 -1.71 26.58
CA SER A 120 -11.86 -1.20 25.28
C SER A 120 -13.26 -0.60 25.42
N PRO A 121 -13.60 0.45 24.64
CA PRO A 121 -14.97 0.95 24.61
C PRO A 121 -15.90 -0.21 24.25
N GLN A 122 -16.97 -0.41 25.02
CA GLN A 122 -17.93 -1.46 24.73
C GLN A 122 -19.15 -0.86 24.05
N ILE A 123 -19.50 -1.41 22.89
CA ILE A 123 -20.77 -1.10 22.23
C ILE A 123 -21.86 -1.97 22.87
N PHE A 124 -22.75 -1.35 23.63
CA PHE A 124 -23.80 -2.07 24.36
C PHE A 124 -25.18 -1.96 23.68
N TYR A 125 -25.37 -0.97 22.80
CA TYR A 125 -26.46 -0.99 21.84
C TYR A 125 -26.09 -0.25 20.55
N PHE A 126 -26.79 -0.60 19.47
CA PHE A 126 -26.71 0.06 18.19
C PHE A 126 -28.10 0.11 17.60
N ASN A 127 -28.55 1.31 17.20
CA ASN A 127 -29.88 1.52 16.65
C ASN A 127 -29.81 2.40 15.40
N TYR A 128 -30.44 1.94 14.33
CA TYR A 128 -30.63 2.70 13.10
C TYR A 128 -31.99 2.32 12.49
N PRO A 129 -32.65 3.25 11.79
CA PRO A 129 -33.90 2.97 11.12
C PRO A 129 -33.69 2.07 9.90
N GLU A 130 -34.43 0.97 9.85
CA GLU A 130 -34.54 0.11 8.68
C GLU A 130 -35.70 0.58 7.81
N ASN A 131 -35.42 1.00 6.58
CA ASN A 131 -36.37 1.56 5.60
C ASN A 131 -36.75 3.03 5.87
N LEU A 132 -36.17 3.90 5.04
CA LEU A 132 -36.34 5.34 5.11
C LEU A 132 -37.06 5.84 3.87
N ASN A 133 -37.81 6.93 4.00
CA ASN A 133 -38.32 7.64 2.84
C ASN A 133 -37.26 8.63 2.34
N LEU A 134 -37.25 8.92 1.05
CA LEU A 134 -36.34 9.91 0.46
C LEU A 134 -36.46 11.28 1.19
N GLN A 135 -35.34 11.99 1.33
CA GLN A 135 -35.24 13.29 2.00
C GLN A 135 -35.63 13.29 3.48
N SER A 136 -35.78 12.12 4.09
CA SER A 136 -35.87 12.02 5.55
C SER A 136 -34.46 12.06 6.17
N THR A 137 -34.38 12.44 7.44
CA THR A 137 -33.12 12.34 8.20
C THR A 137 -33.09 11.04 8.96
N ALA A 138 -32.17 10.14 8.61
CA ALA A 138 -31.87 8.93 9.39
C ALA A 138 -31.11 9.33 10.64
N THR A 139 -31.61 9.00 11.83
CA THR A 139 -30.84 9.16 13.07
C THR A 139 -30.27 7.82 13.47
N VAL A 140 -28.94 7.71 13.44
CA VAL A 140 -28.21 6.52 13.86
C VAL A 140 -27.61 6.80 15.22
N THR A 141 -27.75 5.85 16.16
CA THR A 141 -27.28 6.01 17.53
C THR A 141 -26.52 4.78 17.98
N VAL A 142 -25.35 5.02 18.60
CA VAL A 142 -24.52 3.99 19.22
C VAL A 142 -24.41 4.29 20.72
N GLY A 143 -24.71 3.28 21.54
CA GLY A 143 -24.46 3.31 22.98
C GLY A 143 -23.05 2.80 23.28
N ILE A 144 -22.26 3.64 23.93
CA ILE A 144 -20.86 3.37 24.22
C ILE A 144 -20.66 3.39 25.74
N ASN A 145 -20.07 2.32 26.26
CA ASN A 145 -19.60 2.25 27.63
C ASN A 145 -18.07 2.30 27.64
N SER A 146 -17.48 3.30 28.28
CA SER A 146 -16.03 3.42 28.40
C SER A 146 -15.62 4.09 29.70
N THR A 147 -14.57 3.59 30.35
CA THR A 147 -14.05 4.12 31.63
C THR A 147 -13.04 5.25 31.45
N ILE A 148 -12.68 5.59 30.22
CA ILE A 148 -11.79 6.71 29.86
C ILE A 148 -12.35 7.50 28.66
N PRO A 149 -11.88 8.75 28.43
CA PRO A 149 -12.30 9.53 27.27
C PRO A 149 -12.06 8.79 25.94
N TYR A 150 -12.96 9.00 24.99
CA TYR A 150 -12.91 8.34 23.69
C TYR A 150 -13.41 9.25 22.57
N THR A 151 -13.08 8.87 21.34
CA THR A 151 -13.51 9.52 20.11
C THR A 151 -14.32 8.55 19.29
N ILE A 152 -15.45 9.00 18.74
CA ILE A 152 -16.20 8.26 17.72
C ILE A 152 -16.03 8.96 16.37
N THR A 153 -15.71 8.17 15.36
CA THR A 153 -15.62 8.60 13.97
C THR A 153 -16.72 7.91 13.18
N TRP A 154 -17.55 8.69 12.50
CA TRP A 154 -18.55 8.24 11.55
C TRP A 154 -18.04 8.46 10.15
N SER A 155 -18.11 7.44 9.29
CA SER A 155 -17.68 7.51 7.91
C SER A 155 -18.63 6.77 6.97
N SER A 156 -18.50 7.03 5.67
CA SER A 156 -19.05 6.15 4.65
C SER A 156 -18.01 5.87 3.57
N ASN A 157 -18.17 4.74 2.88
CA ASN A 157 -17.23 4.33 1.83
C ASN A 157 -17.09 5.39 0.72
N ARG A 158 -18.16 6.16 0.45
CA ARG A 158 -18.12 7.20 -0.59
C ARG A 158 -17.78 8.60 -0.10
N ARG A 159 -18.19 8.97 1.12
CA ARG A 159 -17.97 10.32 1.66
C ARG A 159 -16.71 10.44 2.51
N GLY A 160 -16.07 9.32 2.84
CA GLY A 160 -15.00 9.29 3.82
C GLY A 160 -15.54 9.65 5.21
N VAL A 161 -14.78 10.41 5.98
CA VAL A 161 -15.18 10.83 7.33
C VAL A 161 -16.28 11.88 7.26
N ILE A 162 -17.42 11.60 7.89
CA ILE A 162 -18.61 12.47 7.93
C ILE A 162 -18.62 13.30 9.20
N LYS A 163 -18.26 12.69 10.34
CA LYS A 163 -18.32 13.35 11.66
C LYS A 163 -17.32 12.69 12.61
N ILE A 164 -16.65 13.51 13.42
CA ILE A 164 -15.83 13.05 14.54
C ILE A 164 -16.37 13.73 15.81
N GLU A 165 -16.55 12.97 16.88
CA GLU A 165 -17.00 13.48 18.17
C GLU A 165 -16.12 12.94 19.30
N GLU A 166 -15.70 13.83 20.19
CA GLU A 166 -14.92 13.48 21.37
C GLU A 166 -15.79 13.51 22.63
N PHE A 167 -15.68 12.46 23.44
CA PHE A 167 -16.39 12.31 24.70
C PHE A 167 -15.38 12.33 25.85
N LYS A 168 -15.47 13.37 26.67
CA LYS A 168 -14.62 13.53 27.87
C LYS A 168 -15.20 12.84 29.11
N ASN A 169 -16.49 12.52 29.10
CA ASN A 169 -17.16 11.85 30.21
C ASN A 169 -17.07 10.34 30.05
N THR A 170 -16.79 9.68 31.17
CA THR A 170 -16.63 8.24 31.29
C THR A 170 -17.88 7.62 31.91
N HIS A 171 -18.11 6.33 31.68
CA HIS A 171 -19.33 5.53 31.85
C HIS A 171 -20.10 5.37 30.55
N ILE A 172 -21.37 5.73 30.51
CA ILE A 172 -22.27 5.44 29.40
C ILE A 172 -22.63 6.75 28.71
N ASN A 173 -22.29 6.86 27.43
CA ASN A 173 -22.83 7.93 26.58
C ASN A 173 -23.43 7.38 25.30
N ASN A 174 -24.26 8.21 24.68
CA ASN A 174 -24.87 7.94 23.40
C ASN A 174 -24.26 8.90 22.38
N ALA A 175 -23.75 8.36 21.27
CA ALA A 175 -23.33 9.14 20.14
C ALA A 175 -24.34 8.96 19.00
N SER A 176 -24.70 10.07 18.35
CA SER A 176 -25.69 10.05 17.28
C SER A 176 -25.26 10.90 16.09
N ILE A 177 -25.60 10.41 14.90
CA ILE A 177 -25.45 11.13 13.63
C ILE A 177 -26.78 11.20 12.89
N GLY A 178 -27.07 12.39 12.35
CA GLY A 178 -28.18 12.62 11.43
C GLY A 178 -27.69 12.54 9.98
N ILE A 179 -28.21 11.60 9.21
CA ILE A 179 -27.87 11.41 7.80
C ILE A 179 -29.06 11.84 6.96
N GLN A 180 -28.92 12.93 6.20
CA GLN A 180 -29.91 13.29 5.19
C GLN A 180 -29.93 12.23 4.10
N THR A 181 -31.07 11.56 3.93
CA THR A 181 -31.19 10.43 3.02
C THR A 181 -31.38 10.88 1.58
N SER A 182 -30.68 10.18 0.70
CA SER A 182 -30.76 10.29 -0.74
C SER A 182 -30.83 8.90 -1.34
N CYS A 183 -31.26 8.79 -2.60
CA CYS A 183 -31.22 7.51 -3.31
C CYS A 183 -29.83 6.91 -3.38
N ARG A 184 -28.80 7.77 -3.42
CA ARG A 184 -27.42 7.33 -3.46
C ARG A 184 -27.12 6.45 -2.26
N ASP A 185 -27.63 6.75 -1.07
CA ASP A 185 -27.26 6.07 0.17
C ASP A 185 -27.53 4.55 0.16
N ASN A 186 -28.39 4.04 -0.74
CA ASN A 186 -28.64 2.60 -0.92
C ASN A 186 -27.43 1.80 -1.40
N VAL A 187 -26.44 2.48 -1.95
CA VAL A 187 -25.20 1.87 -2.44
C VAL A 187 -24.00 2.26 -1.57
N ASP A 188 -24.23 3.00 -0.46
CA ASP A 188 -23.19 3.25 0.53
C ASP A 188 -23.14 2.16 1.59
N THR A 189 -21.98 2.07 2.23
CA THR A 189 -21.83 1.43 3.53
C THR A 189 -21.33 2.47 4.50
N PHE A 190 -22.06 2.66 5.59
CA PHE A 190 -21.68 3.53 6.68
C PHE A 190 -20.92 2.74 7.73
N LEU A 191 -19.94 3.39 8.33
CA LEU A 191 -19.09 2.82 9.35
C LEU A 191 -19.04 3.75 10.56
N TYR A 192 -18.85 3.16 11.72
CA TYR A 192 -18.43 3.87 12.93
C TYR A 192 -17.18 3.20 13.51
N SER A 193 -16.27 4.00 14.05
CA SER A 193 -15.09 3.58 14.81
C SER A 193 -15.08 4.30 16.14
N VAL A 194 -14.95 3.57 17.25
CA VAL A 194 -14.84 4.13 18.60
C VAL A 194 -13.48 3.81 19.18
N GLU A 195 -12.70 4.84 19.51
CA GLU A 195 -11.31 4.74 19.94
C GLU A 195 -11.07 5.49 21.24
N ASN A 196 -10.41 4.86 22.21
CA ASN A 196 -10.01 5.50 23.46
C ASN A 196 -8.48 5.59 23.64
N GLY A 197 -7.70 5.23 22.60
CA GLY A 197 -6.24 5.20 22.63
C GLY A 197 -5.61 4.16 23.57
N ALA A 198 -6.41 3.51 24.42
CA ALA A 198 -5.99 2.41 25.26
C ALA A 198 -6.12 1.07 24.56
N SER A 199 -7.04 0.92 23.60
CA SER A 199 -7.34 -0.34 22.91
C SER A 199 -7.53 -0.24 21.41
N PHE A 200 -7.76 -1.41 20.78
CA PHE A 200 -8.27 -1.44 19.41
C PHE A 200 -9.59 -0.67 19.31
N PRO A 201 -9.83 0.00 18.16
CA PRO A 201 -11.11 0.59 17.86
C PRO A 201 -12.22 -0.47 17.86
N CYS A 202 -13.36 -0.14 18.45
CA CYS A 202 -14.59 -0.86 18.18
C CYS A 202 -15.22 -0.32 16.90
N VAL A 203 -15.23 -1.17 15.87
CA VAL A 203 -15.77 -0.83 14.55
C VAL A 203 -17.06 -1.57 14.26
N GLY A 204 -17.99 -0.90 13.60
CA GLY A 204 -19.19 -1.51 13.06
C GLY A 204 -19.60 -0.86 11.75
N SER A 205 -20.44 -1.56 10.99
CA SER A 205 -20.93 -1.10 9.70
C SER A 205 -22.42 -1.35 9.54
N PHE A 206 -23.10 -0.49 8.79
CA PHE A 206 -24.50 -0.65 8.46
C PHE A 206 -24.80 -0.07 7.07
N ASN A 207 -25.86 -0.56 6.45
CA ASN A 207 -26.37 -0.05 5.19
C ASN A 207 -27.76 0.55 5.41
N LEU A 208 -28.04 1.68 4.78
CA LEU A 208 -29.36 2.28 4.79
C LEU A 208 -30.15 1.81 3.56
N THR A 209 -31.42 1.50 3.77
CA THR A 209 -32.38 1.26 2.69
C THR A 209 -33.32 2.45 2.60
N VAL A 210 -33.18 3.24 1.55
CA VAL A 210 -33.99 4.42 1.24
C VAL A 210 -34.95 4.07 0.10
N ARG A 211 -36.24 4.20 0.36
CA ARG A 211 -37.30 4.02 -0.62
C ARG A 211 -37.27 5.14 -1.63
N CYS A 212 -36.86 4.82 -2.86
CA CYS A 212 -36.86 5.78 -3.95
C CYS A 212 -36.71 5.10 -5.32
N GLU A 213 -37.25 5.77 -6.34
CA GLU A 213 -37.10 5.30 -7.72
C GLU A 213 -35.63 5.22 -8.14
N THR A 214 -35.36 4.35 -9.12
CA THR A 214 -34.01 4.22 -9.68
C THR A 214 -33.53 5.55 -10.24
N ILE A 215 -32.38 6.01 -9.76
CA ILE A 215 -31.61 7.11 -10.33
C ILE A 215 -30.32 6.58 -10.93
N VAL A 216 -29.81 7.28 -11.93
CA VAL A 216 -28.51 7.00 -12.55
C VAL A 216 -27.45 7.89 -11.91
N LEU A 217 -26.29 7.33 -11.60
CA LEU A 217 -25.16 8.03 -10.99
C LEU A 217 -24.19 8.50 -12.09
N GLU A 218 -24.61 9.52 -12.86
CA GLU A 218 -23.88 9.95 -14.06
C GLU A 218 -22.47 10.46 -13.81
N ASP A 219 -22.27 11.12 -12.69
CA ASP A 219 -21.01 11.68 -12.21
C ASP A 219 -20.00 10.64 -11.73
N GLU A 220 -20.43 9.39 -11.48
CA GLU A 220 -19.56 8.29 -11.04
C GLU A 220 -19.17 7.36 -12.20
N MET A 221 -19.55 7.69 -13.44
CA MET A 221 -19.30 6.87 -14.62
C MET A 221 -18.35 7.54 -15.60
N ASP A 222 -17.41 6.75 -16.14
CA ASP A 222 -16.62 7.16 -17.30
C ASP A 222 -17.49 7.17 -18.56
N LYS A 223 -17.83 8.36 -19.04
CA LYS A 223 -18.62 8.55 -20.27
C LYS A 223 -17.81 8.38 -21.54
N THR A 224 -16.48 8.45 -21.44
CA THR A 224 -15.56 8.21 -22.57
C THR A 224 -14.69 7.03 -22.22
N ILE A 225 -14.83 5.94 -22.98
CA ILE A 225 -14.07 4.71 -22.82
C ILE A 225 -12.95 4.72 -23.84
N GLU A 226 -11.72 4.91 -23.38
CA GLU A 226 -10.53 4.89 -24.23
C GLU A 226 -9.82 3.54 -24.10
N VAL A 227 -9.67 2.81 -25.20
CA VAL A 227 -9.02 1.50 -25.21
C VAL A 227 -8.05 1.36 -26.38
N GLU A 228 -7.01 0.56 -26.21
CA GLU A 228 -6.13 0.19 -27.31
C GLU A 228 -6.77 -0.88 -28.20
N LEU A 229 -6.38 -0.89 -29.47
CA LEU A 229 -6.83 -1.90 -30.43
C LEU A 229 -6.51 -3.32 -29.95
N GLY A 230 -7.53 -4.18 -29.94
CA GLY A 230 -7.45 -5.57 -29.47
C GLY A 230 -7.69 -5.76 -27.97
N GLN A 231 -7.78 -4.69 -27.18
CA GLN A 231 -8.21 -4.78 -25.77
C GLN A 231 -9.73 -4.85 -25.65
N ASP A 232 -10.23 -5.19 -24.46
CA ASP A 232 -11.66 -5.22 -24.17
C ASP A 232 -12.13 -3.84 -23.69
N ALA A 233 -13.28 -3.37 -24.20
CA ALA A 233 -13.93 -2.17 -23.69
C ALA A 233 -15.09 -2.54 -22.78
N VAL A 234 -15.10 -1.99 -21.56
CA VAL A 234 -16.15 -2.22 -20.56
C VAL A 234 -16.93 -0.93 -20.35
N PHE A 235 -18.24 -1.00 -20.60
CA PHE A 235 -19.20 0.07 -20.36
C PHE A 235 -19.95 -0.27 -19.09
N ARG A 236 -19.92 0.60 -18.09
CA ARG A 236 -20.57 0.36 -16.80
C ARG A 236 -21.62 1.42 -16.55
N VAL A 237 -22.86 0.99 -16.36
CA VAL A 237 -23.91 1.84 -15.82
C VAL A 237 -24.00 1.66 -14.31
N LEU A 238 -23.92 2.76 -13.57
CA LEU A 238 -24.15 2.84 -12.14
C LEU A 238 -25.51 3.46 -11.85
N PHE A 239 -26.26 2.83 -10.95
CA PHE A 239 -27.57 3.29 -10.53
C PHE A 239 -27.79 3.05 -9.04
N ALA A 240 -28.68 3.84 -8.44
CA ALA A 240 -29.08 3.73 -7.05
C ALA A 240 -30.60 3.80 -6.91
N GLY A 241 -31.14 3.30 -5.81
CA GLY A 241 -32.57 3.19 -5.56
C GLY A 241 -32.94 1.83 -4.98
N ASP A 242 -34.09 1.71 -4.33
CA ASP A 242 -34.55 0.44 -3.76
C ASP A 242 -35.21 -0.43 -4.84
N ARG A 243 -35.81 0.21 -5.84
CA ARG A 243 -36.27 -0.45 -7.06
C ARG A 243 -35.14 -0.53 -8.07
N LYS A 244 -34.87 -1.74 -8.54
CA LYS A 244 -33.88 -1.99 -9.59
C LYS A 244 -34.51 -1.79 -10.97
N PRO A 245 -33.74 -1.39 -12.00
CA PRO A 245 -34.23 -1.44 -13.38
C PRO A 245 -34.74 -2.85 -13.70
N THR A 246 -35.88 -2.94 -14.37
CA THR A 246 -36.44 -4.24 -14.79
C THR A 246 -35.69 -4.80 -15.99
N ASN A 247 -35.16 -3.92 -16.84
CA ASN A 247 -34.34 -4.30 -17.98
C ASN A 247 -33.35 -3.18 -18.33
N ILE A 248 -32.21 -3.56 -18.90
CA ILE A 248 -31.28 -2.66 -19.56
C ILE A 248 -30.98 -3.18 -20.96
N THR A 249 -31.14 -2.29 -21.94
CA THR A 249 -30.90 -2.62 -23.33
C THR A 249 -29.82 -1.73 -23.90
N TRP A 250 -28.86 -2.33 -24.59
CA TRP A 250 -27.73 -1.63 -25.18
C TRP A 250 -27.89 -1.48 -26.68
N TYR A 251 -27.57 -0.28 -27.16
CA TYR A 251 -27.68 0.13 -28.55
C TYR A 251 -26.37 0.78 -29.01
N ARG A 252 -26.10 0.68 -30.31
CA ARG A 252 -25.14 1.57 -30.97
C ARG A 252 -25.93 2.68 -31.64
N ARG A 253 -25.50 3.92 -31.43
CA ARG A 253 -26.09 5.07 -32.10
C ARG A 253 -25.47 5.25 -33.47
N MET A 254 -26.29 5.46 -34.50
CA MET A 254 -25.83 5.59 -35.89
C MET A 254 -25.78 7.04 -36.39
N SER A 255 -26.44 7.97 -35.70
CA SER A 255 -26.42 9.41 -36.03
C SER A 255 -26.51 10.24 -34.75
N SER A 256 -26.34 11.57 -34.82
CA SER A 256 -26.53 12.43 -33.65
C SER A 256 -27.99 12.49 -33.16
N MET A 257 -28.95 11.88 -33.87
CA MET A 257 -30.34 11.83 -33.46
C MET A 257 -30.62 10.62 -32.57
N ILE A 258 -31.34 10.86 -31.46
CA ILE A 258 -31.71 9.83 -30.47
C ILE A 258 -32.59 8.71 -31.07
N THR A 259 -33.25 8.95 -32.21
CA THR A 259 -34.14 7.97 -32.85
C THR A 259 -33.41 6.86 -33.61
N ASP A 260 -32.12 7.04 -33.93
CA ASP A 260 -31.36 6.10 -34.76
C ASP A 260 -30.52 5.12 -33.91
N LEU A 261 -31.22 4.38 -33.05
CA LEU A 261 -30.64 3.34 -32.19
C LEU A 261 -30.66 1.98 -32.89
N LYS A 262 -29.49 1.37 -33.08
CA LYS A 262 -29.36 0.01 -33.61
C LYS A 262 -29.06 -0.98 -32.50
N PHE A 263 -29.82 -2.08 -32.45
CA PHE A 263 -29.50 -3.19 -31.56
C PHE A 263 -28.12 -3.75 -31.86
N LEU A 264 -27.35 -4.03 -30.81
CA LEU A 264 -26.05 -4.67 -30.91
C LEU A 264 -26.26 -6.15 -31.26
N THR A 265 -25.70 -6.58 -32.40
CA THR A 265 -25.77 -7.95 -32.92
C THR A 265 -24.40 -8.61 -33.09
N ASP A 266 -23.32 -7.90 -32.79
CA ASP A 266 -21.96 -8.43 -32.90
C ASP A 266 -21.71 -9.45 -31.77
N TYR A 267 -21.19 -10.63 -32.14
CA TYR A 267 -20.92 -11.74 -31.23
C TYR A 267 -19.84 -11.42 -30.18
N ARG A 268 -18.95 -10.46 -30.47
CA ARG A 268 -17.93 -9.97 -29.53
C ARG A 268 -18.52 -9.11 -28.42
N ILE A 269 -19.78 -8.71 -28.53
CA ILE A 269 -20.45 -7.86 -27.56
C ILE A 269 -21.23 -8.74 -26.60
N LYS A 270 -20.77 -8.81 -25.35
CA LYS A 270 -21.50 -9.44 -24.27
C LYS A 270 -22.26 -8.40 -23.48
N LYS A 271 -23.58 -8.42 -23.65
CA LYS A 271 -24.52 -7.60 -22.86
C LYS A 271 -24.61 -8.20 -21.45
N ASN A 272 -24.70 -7.34 -20.44
CA ASN A 272 -24.83 -7.74 -19.03
C ASN A 272 -23.69 -8.67 -18.59
N SER A 273 -22.46 -8.35 -19.02
CA SER A 273 -21.25 -9.14 -18.75
C SER A 273 -20.89 -9.20 -17.26
N GLY A 274 -21.31 -8.19 -16.50
CA GLY A 274 -21.25 -8.11 -15.04
C GLY A 274 -22.50 -7.41 -14.54
N GLN A 275 -23.21 -8.03 -13.59
CA GLN A 275 -24.40 -7.46 -12.96
C GLN A 275 -24.24 -7.53 -11.44
N THR A 276 -24.39 -6.39 -10.77
CA THR A 276 -24.50 -6.32 -9.33
C THR A 276 -25.87 -5.78 -8.93
N SER A 277 -26.10 -5.53 -7.65
CA SER A 277 -27.32 -4.86 -7.19
C SER A 277 -27.45 -3.43 -7.74
N ASN A 278 -26.34 -2.78 -8.05
CA ASN A 278 -26.24 -1.32 -8.28
C ASN A 278 -25.49 -0.97 -9.58
N SER A 279 -25.11 -1.98 -10.36
CA SER A 279 -24.42 -1.77 -11.63
C SER A 279 -24.79 -2.83 -12.66
N MET A 280 -24.69 -2.44 -13.93
CA MET A 280 -24.74 -3.35 -15.06
C MET A 280 -23.66 -2.98 -16.06
N GLU A 281 -23.01 -3.99 -16.63
CA GLU A 281 -21.93 -3.83 -17.59
C GLU A 281 -22.24 -4.43 -18.96
N MET A 282 -21.70 -3.80 -19.99
CA MET A 282 -21.54 -4.40 -21.30
C MET A 282 -20.06 -4.43 -21.64
N THR A 283 -19.59 -5.54 -22.22
CA THR A 283 -18.21 -5.66 -22.69
C THR A 283 -18.19 -5.86 -24.20
N ILE A 284 -17.30 -5.16 -24.89
CA ILE A 284 -16.92 -5.43 -26.28
C ILE A 284 -15.54 -6.07 -26.24
N TYR A 285 -15.47 -7.35 -26.60
CA TYR A 285 -14.21 -8.10 -26.60
C TYR A 285 -13.37 -7.78 -27.84
N SER A 286 -12.05 -7.67 -27.66
CA SER A 286 -11.08 -7.48 -28.73
C SER A 286 -11.49 -6.36 -29.71
N VAL A 287 -11.48 -5.13 -29.19
CA VAL A 287 -11.99 -3.93 -29.86
C VAL A 287 -11.22 -3.63 -31.16
N GLN A 288 -11.97 -3.25 -32.20
CA GLN A 288 -11.48 -2.93 -33.53
C GLN A 288 -11.75 -1.46 -33.86
N LYS A 289 -11.04 -0.90 -34.86
CA LYS A 289 -11.23 0.51 -35.29
C LYS A 289 -12.68 0.84 -35.67
N GLN A 290 -13.41 -0.13 -36.22
CA GLN A 290 -14.81 0.02 -36.62
C GLN A 290 -15.81 0.03 -35.47
N ASP A 291 -15.37 -0.29 -34.25
CA ASP A 291 -16.21 -0.27 -33.06
C ASP A 291 -16.34 1.15 -32.48
N VAL A 292 -15.47 2.09 -32.87
CA VAL A 292 -15.52 3.50 -32.45
C VAL A 292 -16.91 4.11 -32.62
N GLY A 293 -17.32 4.90 -31.62
CA GLY A 293 -18.53 5.72 -31.66
C GLY A 293 -19.36 5.63 -30.38
N THR A 294 -20.59 6.11 -30.47
CA THR A 294 -21.47 6.26 -29.30
C THR A 294 -22.33 5.02 -29.06
N TYR A 295 -22.33 4.55 -27.82
CA TYR A 295 -23.13 3.45 -27.31
C TYR A 295 -24.13 4.00 -26.28
N THR A 296 -25.38 3.56 -26.39
CA THR A 296 -26.47 4.02 -25.51
C THR A 296 -27.01 2.85 -24.70
N ALA A 297 -27.09 3.04 -23.38
CA ALA A 297 -27.84 2.16 -22.49
C ALA A 297 -29.23 2.74 -22.23
N GLU A 298 -30.28 1.97 -22.50
CA GLU A 298 -31.65 2.24 -22.07
C GLU A 298 -31.96 1.45 -20.81
N LEU A 299 -32.12 2.16 -19.69
CA LEU A 299 -32.59 1.59 -18.44
C LEU A 299 -34.10 1.77 -18.38
N SER A 300 -34.82 0.65 -18.32
CA SER A 300 -36.27 0.65 -18.13
C SER A 300 -36.58 0.35 -16.67
N SER A 301 -37.30 1.27 -16.03
CA SER A 301 -37.97 1.09 -14.75
C SER A 301 -39.49 1.08 -14.96
N GLU A 302 -40.27 0.73 -13.94
CA GLU A 302 -41.74 0.69 -14.00
C GLU A 302 -42.37 2.03 -14.43
N SER A 303 -41.74 3.15 -14.05
CA SER A 303 -42.27 4.51 -14.26
C SER A 303 -41.52 5.34 -15.30
N LYS A 304 -40.30 4.93 -15.71
CA LYS A 304 -39.43 5.77 -16.54
C LYS A 304 -38.44 4.96 -17.36
N LYS A 305 -38.12 5.49 -18.54
CA LYS A 305 -36.94 5.10 -19.34
C LYS A 305 -35.85 6.16 -19.20
N ILE A 306 -34.61 5.72 -18.99
CA ILE A 306 -33.43 6.59 -18.90
C ILE A 306 -32.44 6.14 -19.96
N LEU A 307 -31.99 7.08 -20.80
CA LEU A 307 -30.98 6.83 -21.83
C LEU A 307 -29.65 7.42 -21.38
N ILE A 308 -28.59 6.64 -21.50
CA ILE A 308 -27.25 7.01 -21.06
C ILE A 308 -26.27 6.74 -22.18
N ASP A 309 -25.47 7.74 -22.54
CA ASP A 309 -24.52 7.63 -23.63
C ASP A 309 -23.08 7.47 -23.14
N PHE A 310 -22.34 6.66 -23.88
CA PHE A 310 -20.92 6.41 -23.71
C PHE A 310 -20.23 6.53 -25.06
N GLU A 311 -19.08 7.19 -25.11
CA GLU A 311 -18.26 7.31 -26.30
C GLU A 311 -17.10 6.32 -26.25
N LEU A 312 -16.93 5.48 -27.28
CA LEU A 312 -15.80 4.58 -27.40
C LEU A 312 -14.73 5.17 -28.32
N VAL A 313 -13.55 5.38 -27.78
CA VAL A 313 -12.36 5.84 -28.52
C VAL A 313 -11.33 4.71 -28.55
N VAL A 314 -10.86 4.37 -29.76
CA VAL A 314 -9.87 3.31 -29.95
C VAL A 314 -8.52 3.91 -30.32
N LYS A 315 -7.55 3.78 -29.42
CA LYS A 315 -6.16 4.19 -29.64
C LYS A 315 -5.45 3.14 -30.49
N SER A 316 -4.72 3.59 -31.52
CA SER A 316 -3.79 2.72 -32.23
C SER A 316 -2.62 2.38 -31.32
N LYS A 317 -2.17 1.14 -31.34
CA LYS A 317 -0.93 0.74 -30.69
C LYS A 317 0.22 1.53 -31.34
N ASP A 318 0.98 2.28 -30.57
CA ASP A 318 2.09 3.14 -31.03
C ASP A 318 3.28 2.38 -31.66
N SER A 319 3.09 1.14 -32.08
CA SER A 319 4.17 0.23 -32.49
C SER A 319 4.20 -0.12 -33.97
N ASP A 320 3.33 0.44 -34.82
CA ASP A 320 3.46 0.27 -36.28
C ASP A 320 4.20 1.46 -36.88
N PRO A 321 5.49 1.31 -37.22
CA PRO A 321 6.21 2.37 -37.89
C PRO A 321 5.46 2.76 -39.19
N PRO A 322 5.29 4.06 -39.45
CA PRO A 322 4.40 4.57 -40.50
C PRO A 322 4.84 4.03 -41.84
N PHE A 323 3.91 3.66 -42.74
CA PHE A 323 4.20 3.06 -44.08
C PHE A 323 5.40 3.67 -44.84
N SER A 324 5.74 4.94 -44.59
CA SER A 324 6.97 5.61 -45.04
C SER A 324 8.28 4.90 -44.66
N TRP A 325 8.38 4.20 -43.53
CA TRP A 325 9.58 3.46 -43.13
C TRP A 325 9.80 2.22 -44.03
N TYR A 326 8.71 1.51 -44.37
CA TYR A 326 8.76 0.38 -45.31
C TYR A 326 9.17 0.86 -46.70
N ILE A 327 8.64 2.01 -47.15
CA ILE A 327 9.09 2.65 -48.39
C ILE A 327 10.59 2.99 -48.33
N GLY A 328 11.07 3.54 -47.21
CA GLY A 328 12.49 3.85 -47.01
C GLY A 328 13.40 2.63 -47.14
N ILE A 329 13.02 1.48 -46.58
CA ILE A 329 13.77 0.22 -46.69
C ILE A 329 13.75 -0.30 -48.13
N VAL A 330 12.60 -0.27 -48.80
CA VAL A 330 12.49 -0.76 -50.19
C VAL A 330 13.30 0.13 -51.14
N ILE A 331 13.22 1.45 -51.01
CA ILE A 331 14.03 2.39 -51.82
C ILE A 331 15.52 2.22 -51.52
N GLY A 332 15.89 2.06 -50.25
CA GLY A 332 17.27 1.80 -49.84
C GLY A 332 17.83 0.51 -50.44
N ALA A 333 17.05 -0.57 -50.43
CA ALA A 333 17.43 -1.85 -51.01
C ALA A 333 17.58 -1.78 -52.54
N VAL A 334 16.66 -1.12 -53.24
CA VAL A 334 16.74 -0.93 -54.70
C VAL A 334 17.93 -0.06 -55.10
N SER A 335 18.21 1.00 -54.33
CA SER A 335 19.38 1.86 -54.52
C SER A 335 20.70 1.09 -54.30
N GLY A 336 20.79 0.30 -53.23
CA GLY A 336 21.96 -0.53 -52.96
C GLY A 336 22.23 -1.57 -54.05
N ILE A 337 21.18 -2.21 -54.57
CA ILE A 337 21.29 -3.17 -55.69
C ILE A 337 21.80 -2.45 -56.96
N LEU A 338 21.28 -1.27 -57.27
CA LEU A 338 21.75 -0.46 -58.41
C LEU A 338 23.22 -0.09 -58.30
N VAL A 339 23.68 0.35 -57.12
CA VAL A 339 25.09 0.66 -56.87
C VAL A 339 25.97 -0.58 -57.03
N CYS A 340 25.55 -1.73 -56.51
CA CYS A 340 26.26 -3.00 -56.70
C CYS A 340 26.37 -3.39 -58.17
N ILE A 341 25.31 -3.20 -58.97
CA ILE A 341 25.34 -3.46 -60.42
C ILE A 341 26.34 -2.53 -61.12
N VAL A 342 26.35 -1.24 -60.79
CA VAL A 342 27.29 -0.26 -61.39
C VAL A 342 28.74 -0.63 -61.04
N ILE A 343 29.02 -0.97 -59.78
CA ILE A 343 30.35 -1.41 -59.34
C ILE A 343 30.76 -2.70 -60.07
N PHE A 344 29.84 -3.65 -60.20
CA PHE A 344 30.10 -4.90 -60.92
C PHE A 344 30.45 -4.66 -62.39
N ILE A 345 29.70 -3.78 -63.08
CA ILE A 345 29.98 -3.37 -64.46
C ILE A 345 31.36 -2.69 -64.55
N ALA A 346 31.69 -1.79 -63.63
CA ALA A 346 32.98 -1.11 -63.59
C ALA A 346 34.15 -2.11 -63.41
N VAL A 347 34.00 -3.08 -62.51
CA VAL A 347 35.00 -4.14 -62.29
C VAL A 347 35.17 -5.02 -63.53
N MET A 348 34.07 -5.36 -64.23
CA MET A 348 34.16 -6.11 -65.49
C MET A 348 34.87 -5.30 -66.58
N MET A 349 34.64 -3.99 -66.67
CA MET A 349 35.35 -3.13 -67.63
C MET A 349 36.85 -3.05 -67.32
N ILE A 350 37.23 -2.91 -66.05
CA ILE A 350 38.65 -2.89 -65.63
C ILE A 350 39.33 -4.23 -65.93
N LYS A 351 38.66 -5.37 -65.68
CA LYS A 351 39.19 -6.70 -66.05
C LYS A 351 39.36 -6.86 -67.57
N LYS A 352 38.43 -6.32 -68.37
CA LYS A 352 38.51 -6.37 -69.84
C LYS A 352 39.66 -5.51 -70.39
N ILE A 353 39.98 -4.38 -69.75
CA ILE A 353 41.12 -3.53 -70.13
C ILE A 353 42.44 -4.21 -69.76
N LYS A 354 42.51 -4.86 -68.60
CA LYS A 354 43.73 -5.55 -68.15
C LYS A 354 44.04 -6.83 -68.95
N SER A 355 43.02 -7.49 -69.50
CA SER A 355 43.17 -8.67 -70.38
C SER A 355 43.73 -8.36 -71.78
N ASN A 356 43.80 -7.08 -72.18
CA ASN A 356 44.26 -6.66 -73.51
C ASN A 356 45.61 -5.92 -73.49
N GLY A 357 46.31 -5.89 -72.36
CA GLY A 357 47.47 -5.00 -72.13
C GLY A 357 48.79 -5.68 -71.77
N ASP A 358 48.94 -6.98 -72.00
CA ASP A 358 50.20 -7.70 -71.79
C ASP A 358 50.85 -8.05 -73.14
N ASP A 359 51.32 -7.03 -73.85
CA ASP A 359 52.41 -7.19 -74.82
C ASP A 359 53.08 -5.82 -74.99
N TYR A 360 54.41 -5.83 -75.05
CA TYR A 360 55.30 -4.67 -75.14
C TYR A 360 55.49 -3.88 -73.83
N LEU A 361 56.46 -4.30 -73.02
CA LEU A 361 57.75 -3.60 -72.90
C LEU A 361 58.60 -4.24 -71.79
N THR A 362 59.61 -5.00 -72.23
CA THR A 362 60.77 -5.43 -71.44
C THR A 362 61.84 -4.34 -71.46
N PRO A 363 62.26 -3.79 -70.30
CA PRO A 363 63.46 -2.96 -70.22
C PRO A 363 64.72 -3.82 -70.06
N LYS A 364 65.73 -3.45 -70.84
CA LYS A 364 67.09 -4.01 -70.91
C LYS A 364 67.90 -3.64 -69.66
N SER A 365 68.73 -4.57 -69.21
CA SER A 365 69.60 -4.49 -68.03
C SER A 365 70.79 -3.53 -68.15
N VAL A 366 71.20 -2.94 -67.03
CA VAL A 366 72.47 -2.21 -66.81
C VAL A 366 73.09 -2.66 -65.46
N PRO A 367 74.43 -2.67 -65.30
CA PRO A 367 75.16 -3.52 -64.33
C PRO A 367 75.20 -3.05 -62.87
N GLN A 368 75.55 -4.00 -61.99
CA GLN A 368 75.61 -3.93 -60.52
C GLN A 368 76.85 -3.20 -59.94
N THR A 369 76.71 -2.67 -58.72
CA THR A 369 77.75 -2.56 -57.68
C THR A 369 77.10 -2.75 -56.28
N PRO A 370 77.85 -3.20 -55.25
CA PRO A 370 77.39 -4.21 -54.28
C PRO A 370 76.81 -3.65 -52.96
N PRO A 371 76.11 -4.48 -52.16
CA PRO A 371 75.64 -4.13 -50.82
C PRO A 371 76.64 -4.53 -49.71
N PRO A 372 76.69 -3.80 -48.58
CA PRO A 372 77.25 -4.29 -47.32
C PRO A 372 76.19 -4.98 -46.43
N PRO A 373 76.63 -5.76 -45.42
CA PRO A 373 75.86 -6.87 -44.85
C PRO A 373 75.02 -6.54 -43.60
N VAL A 374 74.14 -7.50 -43.32
CA VAL A 374 73.15 -7.70 -42.25
C VAL A 374 73.78 -7.76 -40.84
N PRO A 375 73.02 -7.37 -39.80
CA PRO A 375 72.73 -8.30 -38.68
C PRO A 375 71.22 -8.26 -38.31
N GLN A 376 70.42 -9.31 -38.49
CA GLN A 376 70.20 -10.48 -37.61
C GLN A 376 70.10 -10.16 -36.11
N GLY A 377 68.90 -10.38 -35.55
CA GLY A 377 68.69 -10.45 -34.10
C GLY A 377 67.27 -10.14 -33.64
N THR A 378 66.32 -11.07 -33.87
CA THR A 378 65.09 -11.31 -33.08
C THR A 378 65.37 -11.35 -31.56
N PRO A 379 64.41 -11.21 -30.60
CA PRO A 379 63.13 -11.95 -30.61
C PRO A 379 61.90 -11.38 -29.84
N TYR A 380 60.75 -11.92 -30.24
CA TYR A 380 59.65 -12.49 -29.45
C TYR A 380 59.43 -12.20 -27.94
N MET A 381 58.13 -12.24 -27.62
CA MET A 381 57.42 -12.35 -26.33
C MET A 381 57.38 -11.10 -25.45
N GLY A 382 56.25 -10.65 -24.92
CA GLY A 382 54.90 -11.20 -24.86
C GLY A 382 54.18 -10.62 -23.63
N SER A 383 52.87 -10.87 -23.54
CA SER A 383 52.07 -10.78 -22.29
C SER A 383 51.86 -9.37 -21.71
N SER A 384 50.78 -8.95 -21.06
CA SER A 384 49.43 -9.42 -20.68
C SER A 384 48.82 -8.24 -19.87
N THR A 385 47.57 -8.40 -19.45
CA THR A 385 46.78 -7.59 -18.48
C THR A 385 46.05 -6.40 -19.13
N SER A 386 44.70 -6.38 -19.18
CA SER A 386 43.73 -6.25 -18.06
C SER A 386 43.96 -4.93 -17.31
N ASN A 387 42.98 -4.18 -16.83
CA ASN A 387 41.58 -4.42 -16.55
C ASN A 387 40.97 -3.05 -16.18
N TYR A 388 39.64 -2.95 -16.17
CA TYR A 388 38.83 -2.20 -15.21
C TYR A 388 39.15 -0.72 -14.90
N ASN A 389 38.14 0.13 -15.10
CA ASN A 389 37.61 0.91 -13.99
C ASN A 389 36.10 1.11 -14.18
N ASP A 390 35.38 0.40 -13.31
CA ASP A 390 34.01 0.64 -12.90
C ASP A 390 34.08 1.31 -11.52
N SER A 391 33.25 2.32 -11.28
CA SER A 391 32.65 2.70 -9.99
C SER A 391 32.16 4.16 -10.06
N ALA A 392 31.15 4.62 -9.34
CA ALA A 392 29.91 4.06 -8.79
C ALA A 392 29.23 5.23 -8.06
N PHE A 393 27.90 5.18 -7.97
CA PHE A 393 27.07 5.57 -6.81
C PHE A 393 26.95 7.03 -6.33
N SER A 394 25.70 7.49 -6.33
CA SER A 394 24.90 8.14 -5.25
C SER A 394 24.09 9.28 -5.87
N ASP A 395 22.85 9.63 -5.51
CA ASP A 395 21.76 9.13 -4.68
C ASP A 395 20.70 10.25 -4.78
N SER A 396 19.44 9.97 -4.40
CA SER A 396 18.38 10.95 -4.08
C SER A 396 17.85 11.83 -5.24
N SER A 397 16.61 12.27 -5.31
CA SER A 397 15.38 12.13 -4.54
C SER A 397 14.30 12.90 -5.31
N GLU A 398 13.05 12.50 -5.13
CA GLU A 398 11.87 13.39 -4.97
C GLU A 398 11.82 14.71 -5.76
N ASN A 399 10.77 14.85 -6.58
CA ASN A 399 9.78 15.90 -6.29
C ASN A 399 8.46 15.63 -7.03
N TYR A 400 7.50 15.14 -6.25
CA TYR A 400 6.09 15.45 -6.41
C TYR A 400 5.87 16.88 -5.88
N GLU A 401 5.51 17.83 -6.75
CA GLU A 401 4.68 18.98 -6.38
C GLU A 401 3.36 18.77 -7.12
N ASN A 402 2.38 18.14 -6.49
CA ASN A 402 1.43 18.72 -5.55
C ASN A 402 0.70 19.96 -6.10
N MET A 403 -0.60 19.74 -6.24
CA MET A 403 -1.64 20.71 -6.52
C MET A 403 -1.67 21.80 -5.45
N GLY A 404 -2.02 23.01 -5.89
CA GLY A 404 -2.44 24.10 -5.03
C GLY A 404 -3.57 24.88 -5.66
N ASN A 405 -4.78 24.66 -5.11
CA ASN A 405 -5.89 25.59 -4.97
C ASN A 405 -6.73 25.96 -6.21
N TYR A 406 -7.96 25.43 -6.27
CA TYR A 406 -9.19 26.19 -5.96
C TYR A 406 -10.36 25.25 -5.66
#